data_AF-A0A2S7PA28-F1
#
_entry.id   AF-A0A2S7PA28-F1
#
_cell.length_a   1.000
_cell.length_b   1.000
_cell.length_c   1.000
_cell.angle_alpha   90.00
_cell.angle_beta   90.00
_cell.angle_gamma   90.00
#
_symmetry.space_group_name_H-M   'P 1'
#
loop_
_entity.id
_entity.type
_entity.pdbx_description
1 polymer ?
#
loop_
_entity_poly.entity_id
_entity_poly.type
_entity_poly.pdbx_seq_one_letter_code
_entity_poly.pdbx_strand_id
1 'polypeptide(L)'
;MRGQVETKVLDFAKDSGGAMEACVAKPGMIDGPGRQGLIQRTIVNAGHSLIRFPKVDVKEVAATLLDQALNGFEKDTLENEDLIRIGQKVLSAQEKSI
;
A
#
# COMPACT_ATOMS: atom_id res chain seq x y z
N MET A 1 9.40 -12.96 14.08
CA MET A 1 8.05 -12.35 14.20
C MET A 1 7.60 -11.59 12.95
N ARG A 2 8.49 -11.19 12.03
CA ARG A 2 8.06 -10.56 10.76
C ARG A 2 7.16 -11.54 9.97
N GLY A 3 5.97 -11.13 9.57
CA GLY A 3 5.07 -11.93 8.75
C GLY A 3 4.07 -12.82 9.49
N GLN A 4 4.18 -13.02 10.83
CA GLN A 4 3.30 -13.98 11.52
C GLN A 4 1.83 -13.53 11.58
N VAL A 5 1.58 -12.23 11.66
CA VAL A 5 0.22 -11.70 11.67
C VAL A 5 -0.38 -11.86 10.28
N GLU A 6 0.38 -11.47 9.26
CA GLU A 6 0.04 -11.58 7.85
C GLU A 6 -0.32 -13.02 7.48
N THR A 7 0.51 -13.99 7.86
CA THR A 7 0.24 -15.43 7.65
C THR A 7 -1.05 -15.85 8.34
N LYS A 8 -1.23 -15.54 9.64
CA LYS A 8 -2.43 -15.96 10.37
C LYS A 8 -3.72 -15.39 9.80
N VAL A 9 -3.70 -14.15 9.32
CA VAL A 9 -4.88 -13.51 8.69
C VAL A 9 -5.22 -14.21 7.38
N LEU A 10 -4.21 -14.49 6.54
CA LEU A 10 -4.42 -15.17 5.27
C LEU A 10 -4.87 -16.62 5.45
N ASP A 11 -4.28 -17.35 6.40
CA ASP A 11 -4.68 -18.72 6.73
C ASP A 11 -6.13 -18.75 7.24
N PHE A 12 -6.51 -17.83 8.13
CA PHE A 12 -7.89 -17.73 8.61
C PHE A 12 -8.88 -17.45 7.48
N ALA A 13 -8.53 -16.58 6.53
CA ALA A 13 -9.38 -16.32 5.37
C ALA A 13 -9.53 -17.57 4.47
N LYS A 14 -8.46 -18.32 4.24
CA LYS A 14 -8.48 -19.59 3.47
C LYS A 14 -9.34 -20.64 4.15
N ASP A 15 -9.22 -20.77 5.47
CA ASP A 15 -9.96 -21.75 6.26
C ASP A 15 -11.44 -21.36 6.45
N SER A 16 -11.82 -20.12 6.10
CA SER A 16 -13.20 -19.61 6.26
C SER A 16 -14.22 -20.24 5.31
N GLY A 17 -13.79 -21.00 4.30
CA GLY A 17 -14.68 -21.57 3.29
C GLY A 17 -15.38 -20.51 2.43
N GLY A 18 -14.74 -19.35 2.24
CA GLY A 18 -15.28 -18.22 1.47
C GLY A 18 -16.19 -17.28 2.27
N ALA A 19 -16.32 -17.49 3.59
CA ALA A 19 -17.04 -16.54 4.45
C ALA A 19 -16.27 -15.21 4.64
N MET A 20 -14.96 -15.22 4.39
CA MET A 20 -14.09 -14.05 4.48
C MET A 20 -12.99 -14.13 3.42
N GLU A 21 -12.71 -12.99 2.79
CA GLU A 21 -11.50 -12.77 2.00
C GLU A 21 -10.57 -11.83 2.77
N ALA A 22 -9.26 -11.99 2.58
CA ALA A 22 -8.27 -11.10 3.17
C ALA A 22 -7.14 -10.80 2.19
N CYS A 23 -6.64 -9.58 2.26
CA CYS A 23 -5.46 -9.14 1.52
C CYS A 23 -4.56 -8.36 2.48
N VAL A 24 -3.25 -8.61 2.38
CA VAL A 24 -2.23 -7.93 3.17
C VAL A 24 -1.56 -6.87 2.32
N ALA A 25 -1.57 -5.60 2.74
CA ALA A 25 -0.79 -4.54 2.11
C ALA A 25 0.52 -4.31 2.87
N LYS A 26 1.64 -4.31 2.13
CA LYS A 26 2.99 -4.06 2.67
C LYS A 26 3.59 -2.80 2.04
N PRO A 27 3.18 -1.61 2.51
CA PRO A 27 3.76 -0.37 2.03
C PRO A 27 5.21 -0.23 2.47
N GLY A 28 6.00 0.43 1.63
CA GLY A 28 7.25 1.05 2.03
C GLY A 28 7.00 2.30 2.90
N MET A 29 7.93 3.24 2.89
CA MET A 29 7.74 4.50 3.60
C MET A 29 6.62 5.33 2.95
N ILE A 30 5.57 5.62 3.72
CA ILE A 30 4.42 6.40 3.25
C ILE A 30 4.72 7.90 3.32
N ASP A 31 4.66 8.60 2.18
CA ASP A 31 4.78 10.06 2.07
C ASP A 31 3.40 10.74 1.93
N GLY A 32 3.31 12.04 2.19
CA GLY A 32 2.09 12.81 1.99
C GLY A 32 2.00 14.12 2.81
N PRO A 33 1.03 14.99 2.48
CA PRO A 33 0.83 16.25 3.21
C PRO A 33 0.58 16.00 4.70
N GLY A 34 1.22 16.81 5.57
CA GLY A 34 1.12 16.67 7.03
C GLY A 34 2.07 15.63 7.66
N ARG A 35 2.77 14.82 6.86
CA ARG A 35 3.83 13.91 7.35
C ARG A 35 5.23 14.55 7.37
N GLN A 36 5.45 15.64 6.63
CA GLN A 36 6.75 16.30 6.52
C GLN A 36 7.01 17.30 7.65
N GLY A 37 7.43 16.83 8.82
CA GLY A 37 8.16 17.68 9.76
C GLY A 37 9.52 18.10 9.18
N LEU A 38 10.05 19.27 9.57
CA LEU A 38 11.37 19.80 9.16
C LEU A 38 12.51 18.77 9.25
N ILE A 39 12.42 17.83 10.19
CA ILE A 39 13.42 16.77 10.45
C ILE A 39 13.45 15.70 9.35
N GLN A 40 12.29 15.37 8.74
CA GLN A 40 12.22 14.34 7.71
C GLN A 40 12.77 14.84 6.38
N ARG A 41 12.66 16.15 6.08
CA ARG A 41 13.20 16.76 4.86
C ARG A 41 14.73 16.66 4.79
N THR A 42 15.42 16.75 5.92
CA THR A 42 16.89 16.64 6.00
C THR A 42 17.37 15.19 5.94
N ILE A 43 16.68 14.25 6.59
CA ILE A 43 17.01 12.81 6.53
C ILE A 43 16.72 12.24 5.14
N VAL A 44 15.61 12.65 4.53
CA VAL A 44 15.25 12.27 3.16
C VAL A 44 16.30 12.80 2.19
N ASN A 45 16.69 14.08 2.27
CA ASN A 45 17.70 14.67 1.38
C ASN A 45 19.13 14.09 1.57
N ALA A 46 19.54 13.75 2.81
CA ALA A 46 20.84 13.14 3.06
C ALA A 46 20.88 11.64 2.73
N GLY A 47 19.74 10.94 2.78
CA GLY A 47 19.60 9.52 2.48
C GLY A 47 19.27 9.21 1.01
N HIS A 48 19.01 10.22 0.18
CA HIS A 48 18.65 10.07 -1.24
C HIS A 48 19.77 9.51 -2.13
N SER A 49 21.00 9.33 -1.61
CA SER A 49 22.05 8.57 -2.30
C SER A 49 21.82 7.05 -2.23
N LEU A 50 20.86 6.58 -1.43
CA LEU A 50 20.45 5.17 -1.38
C LEU A 50 19.17 4.99 -2.18
N ILE A 51 19.31 4.58 -3.44
CA ILE A 51 18.28 4.12 -4.41
C ILE A 51 17.39 2.97 -3.86
N ARG A 52 17.51 2.61 -2.58
CA ARG A 52 17.07 1.34 -2.00
C ARG A 52 15.90 1.43 -0.99
N PHE A 53 15.31 2.60 -0.79
CA PHE A 53 14.18 2.75 0.14
C PHE A 53 12.84 2.80 -0.62
N PRO A 54 12.01 1.75 -0.55
CA PRO A 54 10.68 1.77 -1.16
C PRO A 54 9.83 2.85 -0.49
N LYS A 55 9.20 3.70 -1.30
CA LYS A 55 8.28 4.77 -0.87
C LYS A 55 6.95 4.64 -1.62
N VAL A 56 5.88 5.15 -1.05
CA VAL A 56 4.55 5.20 -1.66
C VAL A 56 3.79 6.44 -1.14
N ASP A 57 3.00 7.11 -1.98
CA ASP A 57 2.18 8.24 -1.52
C ASP A 57 0.93 7.75 -0.77
N VAL A 58 0.51 8.47 0.28
CA VAL A 58 -0.68 8.14 1.06
C VAL A 58 -1.95 8.03 0.20
N LYS A 59 -2.06 8.83 -0.88
CA LYS A 59 -3.19 8.75 -1.82
C LYS A 59 -3.16 7.47 -2.63
N GLU A 60 -1.98 7.00 -3.04
CA GLU A 60 -1.83 5.73 -3.77
C GLU A 60 -2.20 4.54 -2.89
N VAL A 61 -1.77 4.56 -1.62
CA VAL A 61 -2.19 3.55 -0.62
C VAL A 61 -3.70 3.57 -0.44
N ALA A 62 -4.29 4.74 -0.19
CA ALA A 62 -5.73 4.85 0.05
C ALA A 62 -6.55 4.42 -1.17
N ALA A 63 -6.18 4.87 -2.36
CA ALA A 63 -6.85 4.50 -3.60
C ALA A 63 -6.77 2.99 -3.86
N THR A 64 -5.61 2.38 -3.63
CA THR A 64 -5.44 0.93 -3.77
C THR A 64 -6.32 0.17 -2.79
N LEU A 65 -6.27 0.50 -1.49
CA LEU A 65 -7.02 -0.25 -0.49
C LEU A 65 -8.53 -0.17 -0.71
N LEU A 66 -9.03 1.01 -1.14
CA LEU A 66 -10.45 1.18 -1.48
C LEU A 66 -10.84 0.41 -2.73
N ASP A 67 -10.04 0.48 -3.79
CA ASP A 67 -10.29 -0.28 -5.03
C ASP A 67 -10.34 -1.78 -4.76
N GLN A 68 -9.36 -2.30 -4.02
CA GLN A 68 -9.23 -3.71 -3.70
C GLN A 68 -10.36 -4.20 -2.77
N ALA A 69 -10.82 -3.38 -1.82
CA ALA A 69 -11.95 -3.72 -0.96
C ALA A 69 -13.30 -3.71 -1.70
N LEU A 70 -13.44 -2.90 -2.76
CA LEU A 70 -14.69 -2.76 -3.51
C LEU A 70 -14.77 -3.69 -4.72
N ASN A 71 -13.64 -3.94 -5.38
CA ASN A 71 -13.58 -4.66 -6.66
C ASN A 71 -12.96 -6.06 -6.53
N GLY A 72 -12.60 -6.46 -5.31
CA GLY A 72 -11.93 -7.74 -5.01
C GLY A 72 -10.41 -7.61 -5.02
N PHE A 73 -9.76 -8.57 -4.37
CA PHE A 73 -8.32 -8.57 -4.19
C PHE A 73 -7.58 -9.17 -5.40
N GLU A 74 -6.58 -8.45 -5.91
CA GLU A 74 -5.72 -8.92 -7.02
C GLU A 74 -4.87 -10.12 -6.58
N LYS A 75 -4.43 -10.13 -5.31
CA LYS A 75 -3.62 -11.20 -4.70
C LYS A 75 -3.62 -11.10 -3.17
N ASP A 76 -3.24 -12.19 -2.50
CA ASP A 76 -3.14 -12.30 -1.04
C ASP A 76 -2.24 -11.22 -0.39
N THR A 77 -1.21 -10.75 -1.11
CA THR A 77 -0.27 -9.75 -0.59
C THR A 77 0.13 -8.76 -1.67
N LEU A 78 -0.14 -7.48 -1.40
CA LEU A 78 0.29 -6.34 -2.21
C LEU A 78 1.58 -5.78 -1.65
N GLU A 79 2.63 -5.78 -2.47
CA GLU A 79 3.91 -5.15 -2.16
C GLU A 79 3.87 -3.67 -2.57
N ASN A 80 4.90 -2.90 -2.20
CA ASN A 80 4.94 -1.45 -2.42
C ASN A 80 4.67 -1.05 -3.89
N GLU A 81 5.26 -1.78 -4.85
CA GLU A 81 5.09 -1.53 -6.28
C GLU A 81 3.64 -1.76 -6.75
N ASP A 82 2.91 -2.68 -6.13
CA ASP A 82 1.49 -2.90 -6.42
C ASP A 82 0.64 -1.74 -5.94
N LEU A 83 0.93 -1.22 -4.74
CA LEU A 83 0.21 -0.05 -4.20
C LEU A 83 0.41 1.19 -5.07
N ILE A 84 1.60 1.39 -5.62
CA ILE A 84 1.87 2.47 -6.58
C ILE A 84 1.09 2.22 -7.87
N ARG A 85 1.24 1.04 -8.47
CA ARG A 85 0.63 0.70 -9.77
C ARG A 85 -0.90 0.81 -9.74
N ILE A 86 -1.54 0.19 -8.73
CA ILE A 86 -3.00 0.19 -8.61
C ILE A 86 -3.48 1.61 -8.25
N GLY A 87 -2.85 2.23 -7.25
CA GLY A 87 -3.20 3.58 -6.79
C GLY A 87 -3.15 4.61 -7.92
N GLN A 88 -2.07 4.63 -8.70
CA GLN A 88 -1.93 5.53 -9.85
C GLN A 88 -3.00 5.28 -10.91
N LYS A 89 -3.28 4.01 -11.25
CA LYS A 89 -4.33 3.65 -12.20
C LYS A 89 -5.69 4.19 -11.75
N VAL A 90 -6.04 4.02 -10.48
CA VAL A 90 -7.31 4.47 -9.90
C VAL A 90 -7.42 5.99 -9.89
N LEU A 91 -6.38 6.67 -9.40
CA LEU A 91 -6.36 8.14 -9.31
C LEU A 91 -6.44 8.79 -10.69
N SER A 92 -5.68 8.29 -11.69
CA SER A 92 -5.75 8.80 -13.06
C SER A 92 -7.11 8.54 -13.74
N ALA A 93 -7.84 7.52 -13.33
CA ALA A 93 -9.21 7.28 -13.83
C ALA A 93 -10.22 8.25 -13.21
N GLN A 94 -10.05 8.60 -11.93
CA GLN A 94 -10.88 9.61 -11.25
C GLN A 94 -10.69 11.00 -11.86
N GLU A 95 -9.45 11.41 -12.15
CA GLU A 95 -9.15 12.70 -12.78
C GLU A 95 -9.81 12.88 -14.15
N LYS A 96 -9.97 11.79 -14.91
CA LYS A 96 -10.64 11.80 -16.22
C LYS A 96 -12.17 11.80 -16.15
N SER A 97 -12.72 11.53 -14.97
CA SER A 97 -14.17 11.44 -14.75
C SER A 97 -14.75 12.75 -14.20
N ILE A 98 -13.93 13.78 -14.03
CA ILE A 98 -14.28 15.13 -13.55
C ILE A 98 -14.19 16.13 -14.70
#